data_AF-A0A6G0T884-F1
#
_entry.id   AF-A0A6G0T884-F1
#
_cell.length_a   1.000
_cell.length_b   1.000
_cell.length_c   1.000
_cell.angle_alpha   90.00
_cell.angle_beta   90.00
_cell.angle_gamma   90.00
#
_symmetry.space_group_name_H-M   'P 1'
#
loop_
_entity.id
_entity.type
_entity.pdbx_description
1 polymer ?
#
loop_
_entity_poly.entity_id
_entity_poly.type
_entity_poly.pdbx_seq_one_letter_code
_entity_poly.pdbx_strand_id
1 'polypeptide(L)'
;MVCDFVLPLRQYEIWEPDKNLNKSLVVLDLNGDGRSNLTVSHKTLAGFVGLRSFNVTGFDHVTIRSQGVLKNVRTNFMVTISRVHQLYLDTNAFHPNDGTVDVLVEDCDVVRLGSEVVFKLQSFAFRRIGALHLSKNTFKNAGMGSPIKQMILEDLTADKLPSYAFYTSIDLLSITNCKFGTIERKAFPINDIGNATLTNVTVNLMESEAFQNSALINNLRMTRCNIHELQSDAIMSVVQNIIIEQSEKHTNPPEDVQKLNFSQNFTLGLAVRWRSTMK
;
A
#
# COMPACT_ATOMS: atom_id res chain seq x y z
N MET A 1 -7.89 25.76 -13.56
CA MET A 1 -7.48 26.67 -12.48
C MET A 1 -6.72 25.83 -11.48
N VAL A 2 -5.46 26.20 -11.24
CA VAL A 2 -4.61 25.66 -10.18
C VAL A 2 -4.67 26.70 -9.06
N CYS A 3 -5.04 26.29 -7.85
CA CYS A 3 -4.96 27.16 -6.69
C CYS A 3 -3.83 26.64 -5.82
N ASP A 4 -2.72 27.40 -5.79
CA ASP A 4 -1.65 27.20 -4.82
C ASP A 4 -2.02 27.92 -3.53
N PHE A 5 -2.31 27.16 -2.49
CA PHE A 5 -2.41 27.73 -1.14
C PHE A 5 -1.06 27.60 -0.45
N VAL A 6 -0.40 28.74 -0.27
CA VAL A 6 0.66 28.91 0.73
C VAL A 6 -0.02 29.46 1.96
N LEU A 7 -0.39 28.60 2.91
CA LEU A 7 -1.09 29.01 4.14
C LEU A 7 -0.11 29.78 5.04
N PRO A 8 -0.36 31.07 5.38
CA PRO A 8 0.44 31.78 6.35
C PRO A 8 0.04 31.36 7.78
N LEU A 9 0.91 30.57 8.40
CA LEU A 9 0.90 30.04 9.77
C LEU A 9 0.03 30.77 10.82
N ARG A 10 -0.97 30.05 11.38
CA ARG A 10 -1.14 29.89 12.84
C ARG A 10 -1.59 28.45 13.19
N GLN A 11 -0.81 27.84 14.10
CA GLN A 11 -0.87 26.58 14.86
C GLN A 11 -1.94 25.49 14.65
N TYR A 12 -3.15 25.71 14.14
CA TYR A 12 -4.11 24.66 13.81
C TYR A 12 -5.13 25.25 12.83
N GLU A 13 -5.01 24.94 11.54
CA GLU A 13 -6.01 25.36 10.55
C GLU A 13 -6.87 24.15 10.16
N ILE A 14 -8.15 24.20 10.53
CA ILE A 14 -9.18 23.37 9.91
C ILE A 14 -9.45 24.02 8.56
N TRP A 15 -9.03 23.37 7.47
CA TRP A 15 -9.34 23.88 6.16
C TRP A 15 -10.81 23.62 5.84
N GLU A 16 -11.61 24.69 5.90
CA GLU A 16 -12.96 24.73 5.35
C GLU A 16 -12.91 25.45 4.00
N PRO A 17 -13.52 24.91 2.94
CA PRO A 17 -13.57 25.60 1.66
C PRO A 17 -14.21 26.97 1.87
N ASP A 18 -13.50 28.03 1.49
CA ASP A 18 -14.16 29.31 1.29
C ASP A 18 -15.32 29.09 0.30
N LYS A 19 -16.52 29.58 0.62
CA LYS A 19 -17.74 29.37 -0.21
C LYS A 19 -17.58 29.91 -1.63
N ASN A 20 -16.53 30.68 -1.87
CA ASN A 20 -16.16 31.30 -3.13
C ASN A 20 -15.16 30.48 -3.97
N LEU A 21 -14.64 29.35 -3.48
CA LEU A 21 -13.81 28.49 -4.30
C LEU A 21 -14.62 27.96 -5.48
N ASN A 22 -14.08 28.17 -6.67
CA ASN A 22 -14.77 27.84 -7.92
C ASN A 22 -15.05 26.34 -7.98
N LYS A 23 -16.31 25.96 -8.19
CA LYS A 23 -16.74 24.57 -8.41
C LYS A 23 -15.99 23.90 -9.58
N SER A 24 -15.36 24.69 -10.46
CA SER A 24 -14.50 24.24 -11.55
C SER A 24 -13.02 24.03 -11.17
N LEU A 25 -12.66 24.02 -9.88
CA LEU A 25 -11.30 23.70 -9.46
C LEU A 25 -10.93 22.29 -9.91
N VAL A 26 -9.80 22.14 -10.61
CA VAL A 26 -9.35 20.86 -11.18
C VAL A 26 -8.19 20.29 -10.39
N VAL A 27 -7.30 21.15 -9.90
CA VAL A 27 -6.11 20.80 -9.14
C VAL A 27 -6.11 21.63 -7.87
N LEU A 28 -5.91 20.96 -6.73
CA LEU A 28 -5.74 21.60 -5.43
C LEU A 28 -4.37 21.24 -4.88
N ASP A 29 -3.52 22.26 -4.75
CA ASP A 29 -2.15 22.14 -4.27
C ASP A 29 -2.02 22.83 -2.90
N LEU A 30 -1.70 22.04 -1.88
CA LEU A 30 -1.50 22.51 -0.51
C LEU A 30 -0.03 22.35 -0.13
N ASN A 31 0.63 23.46 0.16
CA ASN A 31 2.05 23.50 0.49
C ASN A 31 2.26 24.08 1.89
N GLY A 32 2.88 23.32 2.77
CA GLY A 32 3.31 23.75 4.09
C GLY A 32 4.81 24.07 4.15
N ASP A 33 5.23 24.63 5.29
CA ASP A 33 6.60 25.05 5.59
C ASP A 33 7.43 23.99 6.36
N GLY A 34 6.90 22.78 6.51
CA GLY A 34 7.44 21.68 7.30
C GLY A 34 7.11 21.73 8.79
N ARG A 35 6.35 22.73 9.25
CA ARG A 35 5.95 22.92 10.66
C ARG A 35 4.44 23.03 10.85
N SER A 36 3.73 23.23 9.74
CA SER A 36 2.29 23.38 9.72
C SER A 36 1.57 22.03 9.83
N ASN A 37 0.38 22.04 10.41
CA ASN A 37 -0.52 20.90 10.46
C ASN A 37 -1.70 21.13 9.52
N LEU A 38 -2.06 20.13 8.72
CA LEU A 38 -3.22 20.15 7.83
C LEU A 38 -4.24 19.12 8.29
N THR A 39 -5.48 19.57 8.49
CA THR A 39 -6.63 18.66 8.61
C THR A 39 -7.64 18.94 7.50
N VAL A 40 -7.85 17.94 6.64
CA VAL A 40 -8.93 17.97 5.64
C VAL A 40 -10.16 17.33 6.26
N SER A 41 -11.12 18.17 6.65
CA SER A 41 -12.38 17.78 7.29
C SER A 41 -13.28 16.95 6.39
N HIS A 42 -14.34 16.38 6.97
CA HIS A 42 -15.28 15.52 6.25
C HIS A 42 -15.96 16.25 5.07
N LYS A 43 -16.04 15.56 3.93
CA LYS A 43 -16.71 16.04 2.70
C LYS A 43 -16.19 17.37 2.14
N THR A 44 -15.04 17.82 2.61
CA THR A 44 -14.40 19.06 2.17
C THR A 44 -14.08 19.01 0.67
N LEU A 45 -13.47 17.91 0.18
CA LEU A 45 -13.16 17.75 -1.24
C LEU A 45 -14.40 17.53 -2.11
N ALA A 46 -15.49 17.01 -1.55
CA ALA A 46 -16.74 16.76 -2.28
C ALA A 46 -17.43 18.04 -2.77
N GLY A 47 -17.03 19.22 -2.25
CA GLY A 47 -17.46 20.52 -2.75
C GLY A 47 -16.88 20.87 -4.14
N PHE A 48 -15.75 20.26 -4.53
CA PHE A 48 -15.07 20.55 -5.80
C PHE A 48 -15.47 19.55 -6.87
N VAL A 49 -16.54 19.89 -7.58
CA VAL A 49 -17.08 19.12 -8.70
C VAL A 49 -16.01 18.87 -9.79
N GLY A 50 -15.12 19.82 -10.06
CA GLY A 50 -14.09 19.64 -11.08
C GLY A 50 -12.84 18.85 -10.66
N LEU A 51 -12.70 18.48 -9.38
CA LEU A 51 -11.39 18.11 -8.84
C LEU A 51 -10.90 16.77 -9.37
N ARG A 52 -9.68 16.78 -9.91
CA ARG A 52 -8.99 15.62 -10.49
C ARG A 52 -7.64 15.34 -9.86
N SER A 53 -7.02 16.34 -9.24
CA SER A 53 -5.74 16.17 -8.57
C SER A 53 -5.77 16.88 -7.22
N PHE A 54 -5.31 16.18 -6.19
CA PHE A 54 -5.16 16.70 -4.85
C PHE A 54 -3.75 16.41 -4.36
N ASN A 55 -2.96 17.48 -4.19
CA ASN A 55 -1.57 17.37 -3.81
C ASN A 55 -1.32 18.07 -2.47
N VAL A 56 -0.59 17.39 -1.60
CA VAL A 56 -0.24 17.87 -0.25
C VAL A 56 1.25 17.69 -0.04
N THR A 57 1.94 18.75 0.39
CA THR A 57 3.37 18.62 0.70
C THR A 57 3.88 19.58 1.75
N GLY A 58 4.95 19.19 2.44
CA GLY A 58 5.67 20.07 3.37
C GLY A 58 4.91 20.32 4.66
N PHE A 59 4.20 19.34 5.20
CA PHE A 59 3.48 19.49 6.47
C PHE A 59 4.13 18.63 7.56
N ASP A 60 4.05 19.09 8.80
CA ASP A 60 4.45 18.29 9.95
C ASP A 60 3.43 17.17 10.16
N HIS A 61 2.15 17.52 10.35
CA HIS A 61 1.06 16.53 10.45
C HIS A 61 0.00 16.75 9.38
N VAL A 62 -0.41 15.67 8.71
CA VAL A 62 -1.54 15.68 7.77
C VAL A 62 -2.56 14.64 8.22
N THR A 63 -3.79 15.08 8.43
CA THR A 63 -4.95 14.21 8.65
C THR A 63 -5.98 14.42 7.56
N ILE A 64 -6.29 13.37 6.80
CA ILE A 64 -7.38 13.39 5.82
C ILE A 64 -8.51 12.53 6.35
N ARG A 65 -9.59 13.19 6.76
CA ARG A 65 -10.82 12.52 7.18
C ARG A 65 -11.60 12.02 5.98
N SER A 66 -12.64 11.24 6.22
CA SER A 66 -13.47 10.72 5.12
C SER A 66 -14.06 11.86 4.28
N GLN A 67 -13.67 11.92 3.00
CA GLN A 67 -14.17 12.92 2.07
C GLN A 67 -15.55 12.57 1.49
N GLY A 68 -16.11 11.43 1.90
CA GLY A 68 -17.35 10.91 1.34
C GLY A 68 -17.26 10.76 -0.19
N VAL A 69 -18.42 10.69 -0.83
CA VAL A 69 -18.50 10.49 -2.28
C VAL A 69 -18.06 11.76 -3.03
N LEU A 70 -16.95 11.68 -3.75
CA LEU A 70 -16.47 12.75 -4.62
C LEU A 70 -17.31 12.77 -5.90
N LYS A 71 -18.39 13.54 -5.84
CA LYS A 71 -18.97 14.33 -6.93
C LYS A 71 -18.98 13.74 -8.35
N ASN A 72 -17.82 13.85 -8.99
CA ASN A 72 -17.74 14.23 -10.39
C ASN A 72 -16.42 13.85 -11.07
N VAL A 73 -15.68 12.90 -10.50
CA VAL A 73 -14.47 12.41 -11.16
C VAL A 73 -14.87 11.39 -12.23
N ARG A 74 -15.31 11.85 -13.41
CA ARG A 74 -15.52 10.93 -14.56
C ARG A 74 -14.22 10.29 -15.05
N THR A 75 -13.08 10.85 -14.63
CA THR A 75 -11.72 10.45 -14.99
C THR A 75 -10.99 9.89 -13.77
N ASN A 76 -9.71 9.57 -13.91
CA ASN A 76 -8.90 9.20 -12.75
C ASN A 76 -8.70 10.41 -11.82
N PHE A 77 -8.82 10.18 -10.52
CA PHE A 77 -8.48 11.11 -9.45
C PHE A 77 -7.09 10.79 -8.94
N MET A 78 -6.18 11.75 -8.97
CA MET A 78 -4.81 11.58 -8.52
C MET A 78 -4.59 12.23 -7.16
N VAL A 79 -4.05 11.47 -6.23
CA VAL A 79 -3.66 11.95 -4.90
C VAL A 79 -2.15 11.83 -4.76
N THR A 80 -1.49 12.95 -4.47
CA THR A 80 -0.04 12.99 -4.21
C THR A 80 0.20 13.58 -2.83
N ILE A 81 0.87 12.86 -1.94
CA ILE A 81 1.24 13.36 -0.62
C ILE A 81 2.73 13.16 -0.44
N SER A 82 3.49 14.25 -0.21
CA SER A 82 4.95 14.15 -0.12
C SER A 82 5.57 15.03 0.94
N ARG A 83 6.72 14.63 1.50
CA ARG A 83 7.45 15.44 2.51
C ARG A 83 6.55 15.78 3.70
N VAL A 84 5.94 14.75 4.30
CA VAL A 84 5.08 14.88 5.48
C VAL A 84 5.66 14.09 6.64
N HIS A 85 5.85 14.71 7.81
CA HIS A 85 6.42 14.00 8.96
C HIS A 85 5.45 12.90 9.46
N GLN A 86 4.17 13.23 9.66
CA GLN A 86 3.14 12.26 10.03
C GLN A 86 1.88 12.38 9.17
N LEU A 87 1.55 11.31 8.45
CA LEU A 87 0.35 11.20 7.63
C LEU A 87 -0.66 10.23 8.26
N TYR A 88 -1.89 10.67 8.44
CA TYR A 88 -3.04 9.83 8.78
C TYR A 88 -4.13 9.94 7.72
N LEU A 89 -4.44 8.82 7.06
CA LEU A 89 -5.58 8.69 6.17
C LEU A 89 -6.66 7.86 6.85
N ASP A 90 -7.81 8.49 7.12
CA ASP A 90 -8.92 7.84 7.80
C ASP A 90 -9.63 6.82 6.91
N THR A 91 -10.54 6.05 7.51
CA THR A 91 -11.39 5.13 6.75
C THR A 91 -12.21 5.89 5.71
N ASN A 92 -12.25 5.40 4.46
CA ASN A 92 -12.89 6.08 3.34
C ASN A 92 -12.39 7.52 3.12
N ALA A 93 -11.08 7.77 3.27
CA ALA A 93 -10.46 9.06 2.97
C ALA A 93 -10.78 9.53 1.54
N PHE A 94 -10.72 8.63 0.56
CA PHE A 94 -11.01 8.95 -0.84
C PHE A 94 -12.03 7.97 -1.42
N HIS A 95 -13.20 8.50 -1.81
CA HIS A 95 -14.28 7.68 -2.37
C HIS A 95 -14.86 8.39 -3.60
N PRO A 96 -14.27 8.21 -4.79
CA PRO A 96 -14.81 8.86 -5.98
C PRO A 96 -16.15 8.22 -6.39
N ASN A 97 -17.09 9.05 -6.85
CA ASN A 97 -18.38 8.54 -7.34
C ASN A 97 -18.18 7.67 -8.60
N ASP A 98 -17.38 8.18 -9.53
CA ASP A 98 -17.03 7.58 -10.81
C ASP A 98 -15.51 7.52 -10.97
N GLY A 99 -15.02 6.85 -12.01
CA GLY A 99 -13.57 6.77 -12.27
C GLY A 99 -12.82 5.90 -11.26
N THR A 100 -11.49 6.09 -11.22
CA THR A 100 -10.58 5.37 -10.31
C THR A 100 -9.64 6.33 -9.60
N VAL A 101 -9.00 5.88 -8.52
CA VAL A 101 -8.00 6.68 -7.80
C VAL A 101 -6.60 6.12 -8.02
N ASP A 102 -5.65 6.99 -8.33
CA ASP A 102 -4.23 6.72 -8.27
C ASP A 102 -3.64 7.48 -7.07
N VAL A 103 -2.90 6.78 -6.19
CA VAL A 103 -2.30 7.38 -4.98
C VAL A 103 -0.79 7.19 -4.98
N LEU A 104 -0.08 8.30 -4.78
CA LEU A 104 1.34 8.34 -4.51
C LEU A 104 1.59 8.99 -3.16
N VAL A 105 2.27 8.29 -2.26
CA VAL A 105 2.81 8.89 -1.04
C VAL A 105 4.30 8.65 -0.97
N GLU A 106 5.07 9.71 -0.77
CA GLU A 106 6.53 9.63 -0.77
C GLU A 106 7.21 10.57 0.24
N ASP A 107 8.40 10.19 0.71
CA ASP A 107 9.19 11.02 1.62
C ASP A 107 8.42 11.38 2.91
N CYS A 108 7.86 10.38 3.58
CA CYS A 108 7.13 10.58 4.83
C CYS A 108 7.74 9.75 5.96
N ASP A 109 7.82 10.30 7.16
CA ASP A 109 8.45 9.59 8.28
C ASP A 109 7.51 8.54 8.86
N VAL A 110 6.24 8.88 9.06
CA VAL A 110 5.22 7.94 9.55
C VAL A 110 3.94 8.05 8.72
N VAL A 111 3.46 6.93 8.19
CA VAL A 111 2.19 6.83 7.47
C VAL A 111 1.27 5.86 8.19
N ARG A 112 0.07 6.31 8.54
CA ARG A 112 -0.97 5.52 9.20
C ARG A 112 -2.21 5.48 8.32
N LEU A 113 -2.61 4.26 7.93
CA LEU A 113 -3.76 4.02 7.08
C LEU A 113 -4.88 3.34 7.86
N GLY A 114 -6.08 3.91 7.79
CA GLY A 114 -7.32 3.27 8.25
C GLY A 114 -7.72 2.04 7.41
N SER A 115 -8.93 1.56 7.64
CA SER A 115 -9.55 0.52 6.82
C SER A 115 -10.14 1.13 5.55
N GLU A 116 -10.17 0.42 4.41
CA GLU A 116 -10.87 0.88 3.20
C GLU A 116 -10.56 2.36 2.84
N VAL A 117 -9.28 2.73 2.87
CA VAL A 117 -8.86 4.15 2.77
C VAL A 117 -9.27 4.76 1.42
N VAL A 118 -9.18 3.96 0.36
CA VAL A 118 -9.43 4.38 -1.02
C VAL A 118 -10.43 3.44 -1.68
N PHE A 119 -11.53 4.00 -2.16
CA PHE A 119 -12.53 3.30 -2.96
C PHE A 119 -12.16 3.37 -4.45
N LYS A 120 -12.43 2.32 -5.23
CA LYS A 120 -12.08 2.24 -6.68
C LYS A 120 -10.59 2.55 -6.94
N LEU A 121 -9.72 1.99 -6.11
CA LEU A 121 -8.27 2.14 -6.23
C LEU A 121 -7.78 1.47 -7.54
N GLN A 122 -7.04 2.20 -8.37
CA GLN A 122 -6.41 1.68 -9.59
C GLN A 122 -4.93 1.41 -9.39
N SER A 123 -4.18 2.39 -8.86
CA SER A 123 -2.76 2.26 -8.58
C SER A 123 -2.39 2.86 -7.24
N PHE A 124 -1.40 2.28 -6.58
CA PHE A 124 -0.94 2.74 -5.29
C PHE A 124 0.58 2.62 -5.15
N ALA A 125 1.27 3.69 -4.77
CA ALA A 125 2.71 3.71 -4.61
C ALA A 125 3.12 4.38 -3.28
N PHE A 126 3.93 3.66 -2.51
CA PHE A 126 4.61 4.15 -1.32
C PHE A 126 6.11 4.10 -1.51
N ARG A 127 6.78 5.24 -1.33
CA ARG A 127 8.23 5.37 -1.51
C ARG A 127 8.86 6.10 -0.34
N ARG A 128 9.99 5.59 0.16
CA ARG A 128 10.79 6.29 1.17
C ARG A 128 9.93 6.65 2.39
N ILE A 129 9.32 5.63 2.97
CA ILE A 129 8.42 5.77 4.13
C ILE A 129 9.12 5.20 5.37
N GLY A 130 9.38 6.04 6.38
CA GLY A 130 10.08 5.61 7.59
C GLY A 130 9.38 4.46 8.31
N ALA A 131 8.10 4.64 8.64
CA ALA A 131 7.23 3.65 9.25
C ALA A 131 5.83 3.65 8.64
N LEU A 132 5.39 2.51 8.12
CA LEU A 132 4.06 2.29 7.58
C LEU A 132 3.23 1.45 8.56
N HIS A 133 2.09 2.01 8.99
CA HIS A 133 1.10 1.33 9.82
C HIS A 133 -0.19 1.13 9.03
N LEU A 134 -0.54 -0.13 8.82
CA LEU A 134 -1.76 -0.53 8.13
C LEU A 134 -2.80 -1.04 9.13
N SER A 135 -4.06 -0.74 8.86
CA SER A 135 -5.20 -1.37 9.52
C SER A 135 -5.62 -2.64 8.75
N LYS A 136 -6.50 -3.46 9.33
CA LYS A 136 -7.13 -4.55 8.58
C LYS A 136 -7.96 -3.95 7.44
N ASN A 137 -8.05 -4.62 6.29
CA ASN A 137 -8.83 -4.16 5.13
C ASN A 137 -8.38 -2.81 4.53
N THR A 138 -7.16 -2.34 4.80
CA THR A 138 -6.70 -1.03 4.28
C THR A 138 -6.87 -0.89 2.77
N PHE A 139 -6.51 -1.92 1.99
CA PHE A 139 -6.61 -1.93 0.52
C PHE A 139 -7.78 -2.76 -0.01
N LYS A 140 -8.86 -2.88 0.78
CA LYS A 140 -10.08 -3.51 0.29
C LYS A 140 -10.74 -2.60 -0.75
N ASN A 141 -10.57 -2.96 -2.02
CA ASN A 141 -11.14 -2.22 -3.14
C ASN A 141 -12.62 -2.61 -3.31
N ALA A 142 -13.49 -2.01 -2.50
CA ALA A 142 -14.91 -2.05 -2.77
C ALA A 142 -15.19 -1.10 -3.96
N GLY A 143 -15.87 -1.58 -5.00
CA GLY A 143 -16.39 -0.70 -6.06
C GLY A 143 -16.17 -1.15 -7.50
N MET A 144 -15.27 -2.08 -7.80
CA MET A 144 -15.16 -2.68 -9.14
C MET A 144 -14.60 -4.10 -9.03
N GLY A 145 -15.16 -5.05 -9.77
CA GLY A 145 -14.59 -6.40 -9.93
C GLY A 145 -13.28 -6.42 -10.73
N SER A 146 -12.62 -5.28 -10.90
CA SER A 146 -11.35 -5.14 -11.61
C SER A 146 -10.18 -5.15 -10.63
N PRO A 147 -9.05 -5.79 -10.99
CA PRO A 147 -7.84 -5.80 -10.16
C PRO A 147 -7.24 -4.39 -9.99
N ILE A 148 -6.49 -4.20 -8.91
CA ILE A 148 -5.54 -3.08 -8.79
C ILE A 148 -4.45 -3.31 -9.84
N LYS A 149 -4.25 -2.34 -10.74
CA LYS A 149 -3.26 -2.44 -11.82
C LYS A 149 -1.84 -2.49 -11.29
N GLN A 150 -1.54 -1.68 -10.27
CA GLN A 150 -0.18 -1.56 -9.76
C GLN A 150 -0.16 -1.20 -8.28
N MET A 151 0.67 -1.92 -7.54
CA MET A 151 1.00 -1.66 -6.16
C MET A 151 2.52 -1.67 -5.98
N ILE A 152 3.08 -0.53 -5.55
CA ILE A 152 4.51 -0.34 -5.34
C ILE A 152 4.76 0.00 -3.88
N LEU A 153 5.64 -0.76 -3.23
CA LEU A 153 6.19 -0.48 -1.90
C LEU A 153 7.71 -0.41 -2.06
N GLU A 154 8.31 0.74 -1.77
CA GLU A 154 9.73 1.00 -2.02
C GLU A 154 10.36 1.75 -0.84
N ASP A 155 11.52 1.28 -0.37
CA ASP A 155 12.30 1.89 0.71
C ASP A 155 11.43 2.21 1.94
N LEU A 156 10.77 1.19 2.50
CA LEU A 156 9.91 1.37 3.67
C LEU A 156 10.04 0.29 4.73
N THR A 157 9.68 0.66 5.96
CA THR A 157 9.56 -0.29 7.08
C THR A 157 8.10 -0.37 7.52
N ALA A 158 7.60 -1.58 7.79
CA ALA A 158 6.34 -1.77 8.48
C ALA A 158 6.49 -2.83 9.56
N ASP A 159 6.01 -2.55 10.77
CA ASP A 159 6.04 -3.55 11.86
C ASP A 159 5.21 -4.78 11.50
N LYS A 160 4.13 -4.58 10.75
CA LYS A 160 3.27 -5.66 10.31
C LYS A 160 2.50 -5.37 9.02
N LEU A 161 2.29 -6.42 8.23
CA LEU A 161 1.24 -6.49 7.22
C LEU A 161 0.05 -7.22 7.85
N PRO A 162 -1.03 -6.51 8.21
CA PRO A 162 -2.12 -7.10 8.98
C PRO A 162 -2.96 -8.07 8.15
N SER A 163 -3.68 -8.96 8.82
CA SER A 163 -4.67 -9.82 8.15
C SER A 163 -5.62 -8.98 7.30
N TYR A 164 -5.91 -9.46 6.10
CA TYR A 164 -6.79 -8.82 5.12
C TYR A 164 -6.33 -7.43 4.67
N ALA A 165 -5.03 -7.10 4.81
CA ALA A 165 -4.50 -5.84 4.26
C ALA A 165 -4.83 -5.69 2.77
N PHE A 166 -4.68 -6.78 2.00
CA PHE A 166 -4.84 -6.81 0.55
C PHE A 166 -6.07 -7.63 0.13
N TYR A 167 -7.25 -7.09 0.41
CA TYR A 167 -8.53 -7.72 0.07
C TYR A 167 -8.98 -7.39 -1.37
N THR A 168 -8.14 -7.62 -2.38
CA THR A 168 -8.45 -7.45 -3.81
C THR A 168 -7.37 -8.08 -4.72
N SER A 169 -7.69 -8.40 -5.97
CA SER A 169 -6.70 -8.90 -6.95
C SER A 169 -5.74 -7.80 -7.38
N ILE A 170 -4.49 -8.16 -7.69
CA ILE A 170 -3.41 -7.21 -8.04
C ILE A 170 -2.70 -7.68 -9.31
N ASP A 171 -2.68 -6.87 -10.37
CA ASP A 171 -1.98 -7.22 -11.61
C ASP A 171 -0.45 -7.18 -11.44
N LEU A 172 0.04 -6.14 -10.77
CA LEU A 172 1.46 -5.93 -10.51
C LEU A 172 1.71 -5.51 -9.05
N LEU A 173 2.39 -6.36 -8.30
CA LEU A 173 2.91 -6.09 -6.97
C LEU A 173 4.44 -5.98 -7.03
N SER A 174 4.98 -4.83 -6.68
CA SER A 174 6.42 -4.59 -6.58
C SER A 174 6.78 -4.14 -5.17
N ILE A 175 7.67 -4.89 -4.52
CA ILE A 175 8.16 -4.60 -3.18
C ILE A 175 9.68 -4.57 -3.24
N THR A 176 10.28 -3.41 -2.97
CA THR A 176 11.73 -3.19 -3.14
C THR A 176 12.33 -2.51 -1.92
N ASN A 177 13.43 -3.04 -1.39
CA ASN A 177 14.16 -2.48 -0.24
C ASN A 177 13.27 -2.28 1.00
N CYS A 178 12.33 -3.20 1.23
CA CYS A 178 11.39 -3.11 2.35
C CYS A 178 11.79 -4.00 3.53
N LYS A 179 11.43 -3.58 4.74
CA LYS A 179 11.51 -4.40 5.94
C LYS A 179 10.14 -4.58 6.58
N PHE A 180 9.75 -5.82 6.78
CA PHE A 180 8.53 -6.19 7.49
C PHE A 180 8.88 -6.91 8.78
N GLY A 181 8.23 -6.53 9.89
CA GLY A 181 8.25 -7.33 11.11
C GLY A 181 7.50 -8.63 10.88
N THR A 182 6.17 -8.57 10.93
CA THR A 182 5.31 -9.74 10.73
C THR A 182 4.43 -9.61 9.50
N ILE A 183 4.36 -10.65 8.68
CA ILE A 183 3.28 -10.81 7.71
C ILE A 183 2.24 -11.71 8.37
N GLU A 184 1.14 -11.10 8.82
CA GLU A 184 0.09 -11.79 9.57
C GLU A 184 -0.64 -12.82 8.69
N ARG A 185 -1.24 -13.81 9.34
CA ARG A 185 -2.13 -14.80 8.73
C ARG A 185 -3.19 -14.08 7.87
N LYS A 186 -3.41 -14.55 6.65
CA LYS A 186 -4.35 -13.99 5.67
C LYS A 186 -4.08 -12.55 5.30
N ALA A 187 -2.83 -12.06 5.36
CA ALA A 187 -2.48 -10.74 4.84
C ALA A 187 -2.87 -10.60 3.35
N PHE A 188 -2.76 -11.70 2.59
CA PHE A 188 -3.16 -11.83 1.19
C PHE A 188 -4.25 -12.91 1.03
N PRO A 189 -5.53 -12.59 1.32
CA PRO A 189 -6.63 -13.55 1.30
C PRO A 189 -7.30 -13.78 -0.07
N ILE A 190 -7.01 -12.98 -1.11
CA ILE A 190 -7.81 -12.95 -2.36
C ILE A 190 -7.10 -13.53 -3.60
N ASN A 191 -7.96 -14.02 -4.50
CA ASN A 191 -7.87 -14.84 -5.72
C ASN A 191 -6.66 -14.74 -6.64
N ASP A 192 -6.15 -13.56 -7.02
CA ASP A 192 -5.10 -13.49 -8.07
C ASP A 192 -4.10 -12.35 -7.87
N ILE A 193 -2.82 -12.68 -7.94
CA ILE A 193 -1.71 -11.75 -8.13
C ILE A 193 -1.04 -12.09 -9.48
N GLY A 194 -1.09 -11.16 -10.43
CA GLY A 194 -0.47 -11.34 -11.74
C GLY A 194 1.03 -11.51 -11.64
N ASN A 195 1.74 -10.43 -11.31
CA ASN A 195 3.19 -10.44 -11.13
C ASN A 195 3.54 -9.89 -9.76
N ALA A 196 4.17 -10.71 -8.92
CA ALA A 196 4.73 -10.33 -7.63
C ALA A 196 6.25 -10.32 -7.73
N THR A 197 6.87 -9.16 -7.54
CA THR A 197 8.33 -9.02 -7.47
C THR A 197 8.74 -8.47 -6.11
N LEU A 198 9.52 -9.25 -5.38
CA LEU A 198 10.13 -8.86 -4.11
C LEU A 198 11.64 -8.77 -4.32
N THR A 199 12.23 -7.59 -4.11
CA THR A 199 13.67 -7.36 -4.25
C THR A 199 14.24 -6.74 -2.99
N ASN A 200 15.28 -7.36 -2.42
CA ASN A 200 15.94 -6.85 -1.20
C ASN A 200 14.94 -6.64 -0.04
N VAL A 201 14.04 -7.62 0.16
CA VAL A 201 13.00 -7.58 1.20
C VAL A 201 13.42 -8.41 2.40
N THR A 202 13.33 -7.84 3.60
CA THR A 202 13.53 -8.57 4.86
C THR A 202 12.19 -8.77 5.56
N VAL A 203 11.91 -9.99 6.01
CA VAL A 203 10.72 -10.35 6.80
C VAL A 203 11.17 -11.06 8.06
N ASN A 204 10.77 -10.60 9.25
CA ASN A 204 11.12 -11.30 10.49
C ASN A 204 10.28 -12.57 10.66
N LEU A 205 8.96 -12.45 10.56
CA LEU A 205 8.03 -13.57 10.72
C LEU A 205 7.00 -13.56 9.59
N MET A 206 6.81 -14.70 8.94
CA MET A 206 5.67 -14.94 8.07
C MET A 206 4.81 -16.03 8.70
N GLU A 207 3.58 -15.64 9.11
CA GLU A 207 2.65 -16.54 9.78
C GLU A 207 2.02 -17.56 8.82
N SER A 208 1.46 -18.63 9.39
CA SER A 208 0.67 -19.61 8.65
C SER A 208 -0.48 -18.93 7.87
N GLU A 209 -0.74 -19.42 6.66
CA GLU A 209 -1.74 -18.88 5.73
C GLU A 209 -1.56 -17.38 5.40
N ALA A 210 -0.35 -16.81 5.54
CA ALA A 210 -0.07 -15.43 5.11
C ALA A 210 -0.50 -15.21 3.64
N PHE A 211 -0.24 -16.21 2.80
CA PHE A 211 -0.76 -16.35 1.45
C PHE A 211 -1.71 -17.56 1.40
N GLN A 212 -3.01 -17.32 1.21
CA GLN A 212 -4.02 -18.39 1.28
C GLN A 212 -4.07 -19.26 0.02
N ASN A 213 -4.62 -20.47 0.14
CA ASN A 213 -4.82 -21.41 -0.97
C ASN A 213 -5.77 -20.89 -2.07
N SER A 214 -6.64 -19.94 -1.73
CA SER A 214 -7.50 -19.24 -2.67
C SER A 214 -6.73 -18.28 -3.57
N ALA A 215 -5.55 -17.83 -3.17
CA ALA A 215 -4.73 -16.92 -3.98
C ALA A 215 -3.89 -17.70 -5.00
N LEU A 216 -3.93 -17.24 -6.24
CA LEU A 216 -3.08 -17.66 -7.35
C LEU A 216 -2.04 -16.56 -7.59
N ILE A 217 -0.78 -16.93 -7.72
CA ILE A 217 0.30 -16.02 -8.11
C ILE A 217 0.84 -16.50 -9.46
N ASN A 218 0.63 -15.74 -10.53
CA ASN A 218 1.07 -16.20 -11.86
C ASN A 218 2.60 -16.18 -11.95
N ASN A 219 3.24 -15.08 -11.54
CA ASN A 219 4.69 -14.99 -11.46
C ASN A 219 5.13 -14.42 -10.12
N LEU A 220 5.84 -15.23 -9.33
CA LEU A 220 6.52 -14.79 -8.13
C LEU A 220 8.03 -14.73 -8.37
N ARG A 221 8.60 -13.55 -8.25
CA ARG A 221 10.05 -13.36 -8.26
C ARG A 221 10.52 -12.81 -6.93
N MET A 222 11.49 -13.48 -6.33
CA MET A 222 12.12 -13.07 -5.08
C MET A 222 13.63 -13.00 -5.30
N THR A 223 14.21 -11.81 -5.17
CA THR A 223 15.63 -11.59 -5.39
C THR A 223 16.23 -10.91 -4.16
N ARG A 224 17.31 -11.46 -3.58
CA ARG A 224 17.98 -10.93 -2.38
C ARG A 224 17.04 -10.76 -1.17
N CYS A 225 16.07 -11.66 -1.00
CA CYS A 225 15.15 -11.60 0.14
C CYS A 225 15.71 -12.36 1.35
N ASN A 226 15.42 -11.89 2.56
CA ASN A 226 15.77 -12.57 3.80
C ASN A 226 14.51 -12.81 4.63
N ILE A 227 14.15 -14.08 4.84
CA ILE A 227 13.01 -14.47 5.68
C ILE A 227 13.57 -15.18 6.91
N HIS A 228 13.41 -14.56 8.08
CA HIS A 228 13.99 -15.09 9.32
C HIS A 228 13.19 -16.24 9.92
N GLU A 229 11.87 -16.18 9.89
CA GLU A 229 10.99 -17.25 10.33
C GLU A 229 9.82 -17.42 9.36
N LEU A 230 9.58 -18.66 8.96
CA LEU A 230 8.49 -19.05 8.07
C LEU A 230 7.71 -20.18 8.74
N GLN A 231 6.50 -19.88 9.21
CA GLN A 231 5.63 -20.90 9.81
C GLN A 231 5.17 -21.92 8.76
N SER A 232 4.77 -23.11 9.24
CA SER A 232 4.13 -24.12 8.42
C SER A 232 2.92 -23.53 7.70
N ASP A 233 2.74 -23.91 6.43
CA ASP A 233 1.64 -23.42 5.58
C ASP A 233 1.59 -21.90 5.41
N ALA A 234 2.71 -21.17 5.61
CA ALA A 234 2.75 -19.72 5.41
C ALA A 234 2.41 -19.31 3.97
N ILE A 235 2.82 -20.13 2.99
CA ILE A 235 2.48 -19.95 1.57
C ILE A 235 1.66 -21.16 1.12
N MET A 236 0.34 -21.01 1.12
CA MET A 236 -0.60 -22.02 0.60
C MET A 236 -1.07 -21.71 -0.81
N SER A 237 -0.76 -20.52 -1.33
CA SER A 237 -1.16 -20.08 -2.66
C SER A 237 -0.61 -20.97 -3.77
N VAL A 238 -1.38 -21.10 -4.84
CA VAL A 238 -0.90 -21.72 -6.08
C VAL A 238 0.05 -20.73 -6.76
N VAL A 239 1.31 -21.10 -6.99
CA VAL A 239 2.28 -20.26 -7.69
C VAL A 239 2.62 -20.92 -9.03
N GLN A 240 2.26 -20.29 -10.14
CA GLN A 240 2.48 -20.89 -11.47
C GLN A 240 3.94 -20.84 -11.90
N ASN A 241 4.63 -19.76 -11.58
CA ASN A 241 6.05 -19.57 -11.88
C ASN A 241 6.74 -18.92 -10.68
N ILE A 242 7.84 -19.53 -10.23
CA ILE A 242 8.62 -19.04 -9.10
C ILE A 242 10.10 -18.93 -9.45
N ILE A 243 10.66 -17.75 -9.22
CA ILE A 243 12.09 -17.46 -9.37
C ILE A 243 12.60 -16.96 -8.04
N ILE A 244 13.54 -17.67 -7.42
CA ILE A 244 14.19 -17.27 -6.17
C ILE A 244 15.69 -17.15 -6.40
N GLU A 245 16.22 -15.95 -6.23
CA GLU A 245 17.61 -15.63 -6.50
C GLU A 245 18.24 -15.00 -5.24
N GLN A 246 19.43 -15.46 -4.86
CA GLN A 246 20.26 -14.84 -3.81
C GLN A 246 19.53 -14.59 -2.47
N SER A 247 18.55 -15.42 -2.13
CA SER A 247 17.71 -15.25 -0.95
C SER A 247 18.09 -16.22 0.16
N GLU A 248 17.97 -15.79 1.41
CA GLU A 248 18.34 -16.55 2.60
C GLU A 248 17.11 -16.86 3.45
N LYS A 249 17.09 -18.06 4.04
CA LYS A 249 16.10 -18.47 5.04
C LYS A 249 16.85 -18.88 6.30
N HIS A 250 16.50 -18.27 7.43
CA HIS A 250 16.91 -18.79 8.73
C HIS A 250 15.80 -19.72 9.23
N THR A 251 16.18 -20.90 9.73
CA THR A 251 15.24 -21.80 10.41
C THR A 251 15.89 -22.22 11.71
N ASN A 252 15.39 -21.71 12.83
CA ASN A 252 15.65 -22.33 14.12
C ASN A 252 14.70 -23.54 14.23
N PRO A 253 15.19 -24.75 14.58
CA PRO A 253 14.34 -25.94 14.58
C PRO A 253 13.40 -25.90 15.80
N PRO A 254 12.15 -26.33 15.60
CA PRO A 254 11.77 -27.64 16.13
C PRO A 254 11.14 -28.54 15.05
N GLU A 255 11.45 -29.83 15.16
CA GLU A 255 11.12 -31.08 14.43
C GLU A 255 10.11 -31.18 13.26
N ASP A 256 9.38 -30.16 12.81
CA ASP A 256 8.41 -30.26 11.70
C ASP A 256 8.81 -29.43 10.47
N VAL A 257 10.01 -29.66 9.93
CA VAL A 257 10.44 -29.05 8.67
C VAL A 257 9.70 -29.72 7.50
N GLN A 258 8.49 -29.23 7.20
CA GLN A 258 7.81 -29.56 5.96
C GLN A 258 8.61 -29.04 4.76
N LYS A 259 8.79 -29.94 3.79
CA LYS A 259 9.21 -29.61 2.43
C LYS A 259 8.27 -28.53 1.90
N LEU A 260 8.81 -27.48 1.29
CA LEU A 260 8.05 -26.55 0.45
C LEU A 260 7.32 -27.40 -0.62
N ASN A 261 6.05 -27.73 -0.38
CA ASN A 261 5.22 -28.46 -1.33
C ASN A 261 4.74 -27.46 -2.38
N PHE A 262 5.61 -27.17 -3.35
CA PHE A 262 5.19 -26.53 -4.59
C PHE A 262 4.36 -27.55 -5.38
N SER A 263 3.03 -27.49 -5.26
CA SER A 263 2.14 -28.32 -6.07
C SER A 263 2.09 -27.80 -7.51
N GLN A 264 2.80 -28.52 -8.38
CA GLN A 264 2.56 -28.73 -9.82
C GLN A 264 3.12 -27.72 -10.85
N ASN A 265 3.83 -28.34 -11.83
CA ASN A 265 4.33 -27.86 -13.13
C ASN A 265 5.52 -26.87 -13.15
N PHE A 266 6.71 -27.41 -12.90
CA PHE A 266 7.98 -26.72 -13.12
C PHE A 266 8.49 -26.87 -14.55
N THR A 267 8.77 -25.74 -15.22
CA THR A 267 9.88 -25.69 -16.19
C THR A 267 11.11 -25.20 -15.42
N LEU A 268 11.94 -26.14 -14.96
CA LEU A 268 13.17 -25.84 -14.21
C LEU A 268 14.21 -25.16 -15.11
N GLY A 269 14.16 -23.83 -15.15
CA GLY A 269 15.29 -22.99 -15.55
C GLY A 269 16.05 -22.52 -14.31
N LEU A 270 17.09 -23.28 -13.91
CA LEU A 270 18.16 -22.92 -12.96
C LEU A 270 17.84 -22.83 -11.44
N ALA A 271 18.29 -23.88 -10.74
CA ALA A 271 18.92 -23.91 -9.41
C ALA A 271 18.28 -23.12 -8.25
N VAL A 272 17.29 -23.73 -7.60
CA VAL A 272 16.96 -23.42 -6.20
C VAL A 272 18.10 -23.96 -5.31
N ARG A 273 19.07 -23.11 -4.94
CA ARG A 273 20.14 -23.46 -3.99
C ARG A 273 20.03 -22.61 -2.74
N TRP A 274 19.25 -23.08 -1.77
CA TRP A 274 19.21 -22.51 -0.43
C TRP A 274 20.52 -22.81 0.29
N ARG A 275 21.30 -21.79 0.65
CA ARG A 275 22.43 -21.96 1.58
C ARG A 275 21.89 -21.81 3.01
N SER A 276 21.93 -22.88 3.79
CA SER A 276 21.82 -22.81 5.24
C SER A 276 23.17 -22.37 5.79
N THR A 277 23.22 -21.22 6.47
CA THR A 277 24.36 -20.82 7.30
C THR A 277 24.07 -21.20 8.74
N MET A 278 24.68 -22.30 9.20
CA MET A 278 24.80 -22.60 10.62
C MET A 278 25.83 -21.66 11.23
N LYS A 279 25.47 -20.97 12.33
CA LYS A 279 26.41 -20.43 13.30
C LYS A 279 25.99 -20.90 14.68
#